data_AF-A0A218UNS6-F1
#
_entry.id   AF-A0A218UNS6-F1
#
_cell.length_a   1.000
_cell.length_b   1.000
_cell.length_c   1.000
_cell.angle_alpha   90.00
_cell.angle_beta   90.00
_cell.angle_gamma   90.00
#
_symmetry.space_group_name_H-M   'P 1'
#
loop_
_entity.id
_entity.type
_entity.pdbx_description
1 polymer ?
#
loop_
_entity_poly.entity_id
_entity_poly.type
_entity_poly.pdbx_seq_one_letter_code
_entity_poly.pdbx_strand_id
1 'polypeptide(L)'
;MMPIWTKSGEKHAVTLLKVQDCHVLRYVSKEESGGKTAKLLVGGKNVSPFSKPESAHEIFKEAGVPRKQKVTTFNVTDDAIIKPGTPLYAAHFRPGQFVDVTAKT
;
A
#
# COMPACT_ATOMS: atom_id res chain seq x y z
N MET A 1 11.19 -11.80 13.15
CA MET A 1 12.14 -10.77 13.61
C MET A 1 13.54 -11.29 13.38
N MET A 2 14.50 -10.42 13.04
CA MET A 2 15.91 -10.79 12.88
C MET A 2 16.81 -9.77 13.58
N PRO A 3 17.99 -10.16 14.07
CA PRO A 3 19.01 -9.22 14.54
C PRO A 3 19.83 -8.66 13.37
N ILE A 4 20.27 -7.40 13.49
CA ILE A 4 21.28 -6.79 12.64
C ILE A 4 22.34 -6.12 13.52
N TRP A 5 23.60 -6.13 13.08
CA TRP A 5 24.71 -5.49 13.79
C TRP A 5 25.15 -4.24 13.06
N THR A 6 25.34 -3.16 13.80
CA THR A 6 25.90 -1.92 13.26
C THR A 6 27.42 -2.00 13.18
N LYS A 7 28.04 -1.03 12.49
CA LYS A 7 29.51 -0.92 12.43
C LYS A 7 30.16 -0.66 13.79
N SER A 8 29.41 -0.10 14.76
CA SER A 8 29.85 0.09 16.15
C SER A 8 29.79 -1.20 16.99
N GLY A 9 29.26 -2.30 16.43
CA GLY A 9 29.08 -3.58 17.13
C GLY A 9 27.77 -3.68 17.91
N GLU A 10 26.89 -2.67 17.84
CA GLU A 10 25.61 -2.67 18.54
C GLU A 10 24.58 -3.55 17.82
N LYS A 11 23.86 -4.36 18.59
CA LYS A 11 22.79 -5.24 18.08
C LYS A 11 21.46 -4.51 18.07
N HIS A 12 20.82 -4.46 16.90
CA HIS A 12 19.48 -3.91 16.72
C HIS A 12 18.49 -5.02 16.31
N ALA A 13 17.32 -5.02 16.93
CA ALA A 13 16.23 -5.92 16.53
C ALA A 13 15.45 -5.29 15.37
N VAL A 14 15.23 -6.05 14.29
CA VAL A 14 14.50 -5.58 13.12
C VAL A 14 13.39 -6.54 12.70
N THR A 15 12.40 -6.00 12.00
CA THR A 15 11.26 -6.73 11.47
C THR A 15 11.32 -6.73 9.94
N LEU A 16 11.17 -7.91 9.32
CA LEU A 16 11.09 -8.01 7.87
C LEU A 16 9.66 -7.73 7.43
N LEU A 17 9.48 -6.71 6.61
CA LEU A 17 8.21 -6.39 5.96
C LEU A 17 8.31 -6.74 4.47
N LYS A 18 7.51 -7.68 4.01
CA LYS A 18 7.45 -8.07 2.60
C LYS A 18 6.38 -7.27 1.89
N VAL A 19 6.78 -6.47 0.90
CA VAL A 19 5.85 -5.84 -0.05
C VAL A 19 5.52 -6.86 -1.12
N GLN A 20 4.28 -7.36 -1.13
CA GLN A 20 3.83 -8.37 -2.08
C GLN A 20 2.55 -7.93 -2.79
N ASP A 21 2.59 -7.96 -4.12
CA ASP A 21 1.46 -7.67 -5.01
C ASP A 21 0.76 -6.33 -4.69
N CYS A 22 1.52 -5.30 -4.29
CA CYS A 22 1.00 -4.00 -3.89
C CYS A 22 0.70 -3.13 -5.12
N HIS A 23 -0.53 -2.67 -5.30
CA HIS A 23 -0.94 -1.89 -6.47
C HIS A 23 -1.87 -0.75 -6.08
N VAL A 24 -1.79 0.35 -6.83
CA VAL A 24 -2.77 1.45 -6.76
C VAL A 24 -4.08 1.00 -7.40
N LEU A 25 -5.19 1.18 -6.70
CA LEU A 25 -6.51 0.74 -7.13
C LEU A 25 -7.36 1.89 -7.67
N ARG A 26 -7.41 3.01 -6.95
CA ARG A 26 -8.24 4.15 -7.34
C ARG A 26 -7.67 5.43 -6.75
N TYR A 27 -7.82 6.51 -7.50
CA TYR A 27 -7.60 7.87 -7.04
C TYR A 27 -8.96 8.52 -6.74
N VAL A 28 -9.03 9.22 -5.61
CA VAL A 28 -10.19 10.02 -5.18
C VAL A 28 -9.73 11.47 -5.09
N SER A 29 -10.34 12.34 -5.89
CA SER A 29 -10.00 13.76 -5.91
C SER A 29 -10.37 14.45 -4.61
N LYS A 30 -9.79 15.63 -4.38
CA LYS A 30 -10.12 16.46 -3.23
C LYS A 30 -11.60 16.83 -3.16
N GLU A 31 -12.22 17.08 -4.31
CA GLU A 31 -13.64 17.38 -4.46
C GLU A 31 -14.50 16.20 -4.01
N GLU A 32 -14.21 14.99 -4.51
CA GLU A 32 -14.91 13.77 -4.14
C GLU A 32 -14.68 13.40 -2.66
N SER A 33 -13.53 13.76 -2.09
CA SER A 33 -13.23 13.56 -0.67
C SER A 33 -13.81 14.65 0.26
N GLY A 34 -14.71 15.51 -0.22
CA GLY A 34 -15.38 16.53 0.60
C GLY A 34 -14.47 17.69 1.00
N GLY A 35 -13.57 18.10 0.11
CA GLY A 35 -12.71 19.28 0.26
C GLY A 35 -11.45 19.07 1.10
N LYS A 36 -11.15 17.84 1.50
CA LYS A 36 -9.96 17.49 2.31
C LYS A 36 -8.70 17.34 1.45
N THR A 37 -7.93 16.29 1.68
CA THR A 37 -6.79 15.90 0.85
C THR A 37 -7.23 14.87 -0.18
N ALA A 38 -6.53 14.81 -1.31
CA ALA A 38 -6.73 13.75 -2.27
C ALA A 38 -6.32 12.40 -1.66
N LYS A 39 -6.92 11.30 -2.14
CA LYS A 39 -6.68 9.97 -1.57
C LYS A 39 -6.31 8.96 -2.64
N LEU A 40 -5.33 8.12 -2.33
CA LEU A 40 -5.00 6.93 -3.10
C LEU A 40 -5.45 5.68 -2.34
N LEU A 41 -6.20 4.82 -3.03
CA LEU A 41 -6.52 3.49 -2.57
C LEU A 41 -5.42 2.56 -3.04
N VAL A 42 -4.83 1.83 -2.10
CA VAL A 42 -3.76 0.86 -2.37
C VAL A 42 -4.19 -0.50 -1.83
N GLY A 43 -4.01 -1.54 -2.64
CA GLY A 43 -4.32 -2.91 -2.30
C GLY A 43 -3.08 -3.78 -2.21
N GLY A 44 -2.99 -4.61 -1.19
CA GLY A 44 -1.89 -5.54 -0.97
C GLY A 44 -2.35 -7.00 -0.89
N LYS A 45 -1.46 -7.92 -1.31
CA LYS A 45 -1.61 -9.38 -1.32
C LYS A 45 -2.79 -9.89 -2.17
N ASN A 46 -2.49 -10.69 -3.19
CA ASN A 46 -3.53 -11.30 -4.03
C ASN A 46 -4.33 -12.35 -3.26
N VAL A 47 -5.63 -12.43 -3.56
CA VAL A 47 -6.55 -13.44 -3.03
C VAL A 47 -7.45 -13.98 -4.13
N SER A 48 -7.96 -15.19 -3.90
CA SER A 48 -8.91 -15.84 -4.81
C SER A 48 -10.13 -14.94 -5.06
N PRO A 49 -10.55 -14.77 -6.33
CA PRO A 49 -11.75 -14.01 -6.66
C PRO A 49 -13.03 -14.69 -6.17
N PHE A 50 -13.06 -16.02 -6.06
CA PHE A 50 -14.28 -16.78 -5.78
C PHE A 50 -14.87 -16.59 -4.37
N SER A 51 -14.16 -15.90 -3.48
CA SER A 51 -14.59 -15.69 -2.10
C SER A 51 -15.62 -14.57 -1.91
N LYS A 52 -15.84 -13.69 -2.90
CA LYS A 52 -16.71 -12.52 -2.78
C LYS A 52 -17.59 -12.31 -4.02
N PRO A 53 -18.73 -11.61 -3.86
CA PRO A 53 -19.61 -11.28 -4.98
C PRO A 53 -18.93 -10.35 -5.98
N GLU A 54 -19.44 -10.36 -7.21
CA GLU A 54 -18.85 -9.64 -8.34
C GLU A 54 -18.83 -8.11 -8.17
N SER A 55 -19.80 -7.55 -7.44
CA SER A 55 -19.83 -6.12 -7.09
C SER A 55 -18.60 -5.68 -6.28
N ALA A 56 -18.05 -6.58 -5.45
CA ALA A 56 -16.83 -6.29 -4.70
C ALA A 56 -15.57 -6.30 -5.61
N HIS A 57 -15.71 -6.62 -6.90
CA HIS A 57 -14.60 -6.75 -7.84
C HIS A 57 -14.44 -5.54 -8.76
N GLU A 58 -15.43 -4.65 -8.83
CA GLU A 58 -15.46 -3.51 -9.77
C GLU A 58 -14.19 -2.66 -9.68
N ILE A 59 -13.80 -2.25 -8.48
CA ILE A 59 -12.59 -1.45 -8.24
C ILE A 59 -11.31 -2.16 -8.72
N PHE A 60 -11.25 -3.49 -8.60
CA PHE A 60 -10.09 -4.27 -9.04
C PHE A 60 -10.08 -4.47 -10.56
N LYS A 61 -11.26 -4.65 -11.17
CA LYS A 61 -11.45 -4.77 -12.62
C LYS A 61 -11.10 -3.45 -13.33
N GLU A 62 -11.56 -2.32 -12.81
CA GLU A 62 -11.23 -0.98 -13.33
C GLU A 62 -9.73 -0.70 -13.30
N ALA A 63 -9.05 -1.13 -12.23
CA ALA A 63 -7.60 -1.00 -12.10
C ALA A 63 -6.81 -2.06 -12.90
N GLY A 64 -7.47 -3.05 -13.49
CA GLY A 64 -6.83 -4.14 -14.24
C GLY A 64 -5.98 -5.07 -13.37
N VAL A 65 -6.28 -5.19 -12.07
CA VAL A 65 -5.48 -6.01 -11.13
C VAL A 65 -6.31 -7.11 -10.48
N PRO A 66 -5.68 -8.21 -10.04
CA PRO A 66 -6.35 -9.22 -9.23
C PRO A 66 -6.85 -8.65 -7.91
N ARG A 67 -7.90 -9.28 -7.37
CA ARG A 67 -8.47 -8.97 -6.06
C ARG A 67 -7.40 -9.00 -4.96
N LYS A 68 -7.41 -7.97 -4.10
CA LYS A 68 -6.46 -7.81 -2.99
C LYS A 68 -7.08 -8.15 -1.65
N GLN A 69 -6.29 -8.70 -0.71
CA GLN A 69 -6.76 -9.10 0.63
C GLN A 69 -7.13 -7.88 1.46
N LYS A 70 -6.27 -6.86 1.43
CA LYS A 70 -6.42 -5.64 2.23
C LYS A 70 -6.31 -4.44 1.31
N VAL A 71 -7.26 -3.53 1.44
CA VAL A 71 -7.28 -2.23 0.79
C VAL A 71 -7.15 -1.17 1.87
N THR A 72 -6.32 -0.16 1.62
CA THR A 72 -6.08 0.94 2.56
C THR A 72 -5.97 2.25 1.79
N THR A 73 -6.42 3.33 2.43
CA THR A 73 -6.42 4.68 1.86
C THR A 73 -5.26 5.48 2.43
N PHE A 74 -4.56 6.19 1.55
CA PHE A 74 -3.48 7.11 1.90
C PHE A 74 -3.88 8.51 1.45
N ASN A 75 -3.74 9.48 2.35
CA ASN A 75 -3.91 10.87 1.99
C ASN A 75 -2.64 11.33 1.26
N VAL A 76 -2.82 11.94 0.09
CA VAL A 76 -1.73 12.43 -0.75
C VAL A 76 -1.98 13.87 -1.17
N THR A 77 -0.90 14.55 -1.53
CA THR A 77 -0.92 15.84 -2.20
C THR A 77 -1.18 15.66 -3.71
N ASP A 78 -1.57 16.73 -4.38
CA ASP A 78 -1.98 16.67 -5.80
C ASP A 78 -0.82 16.36 -6.76
N ASP A 79 0.43 16.56 -6.33
CA ASP A 79 1.66 16.21 -7.06
C ASP A 79 2.04 14.72 -6.90
N ALA A 80 1.49 14.02 -5.92
CA ALA A 80 1.81 12.63 -5.60
C ALA A 80 0.78 11.64 -6.17
N ILE A 81 0.06 12.02 -7.23
CA ILE A 81 -0.98 11.19 -7.85
C ILE A 81 -0.34 10.12 -8.74
N ILE A 82 -0.72 8.86 -8.51
CA ILE A 82 -0.22 7.70 -9.26
C ILE A 82 -1.39 7.04 -10.00
N LYS A 83 -1.14 6.61 -11.24
CA LYS A 83 -2.15 5.95 -12.07
C LYS A 83 -2.63 4.62 -11.44
N PRO A 84 -3.95 4.32 -11.43
CA PRO A 84 -4.47 3.00 -11.08
C PRO A 84 -3.81 1.87 -11.88
N GLY A 85 -3.60 0.73 -11.24
CA GLY A 85 -2.88 -0.43 -11.79
C GLY A 85 -1.35 -0.37 -11.64
N THR A 86 -0.78 0.76 -11.19
CA THR A 86 0.67 0.87 -11.01
C THR A 86 1.16 -0.01 -9.85
N PRO A 87 2.18 -0.87 -10.06
CA PRO A 87 2.77 -1.68 -9.00
C PRO A 87 3.66 -0.83 -8.07
N LEU A 88 3.62 -1.14 -6.78
CA LEU A 88 4.44 -0.52 -5.74
C LEU A 88 5.44 -1.52 -5.17
N TYR A 89 6.69 -1.07 -5.01
CA TYR A 89 7.82 -1.90 -4.57
C TYR A 89 8.43 -1.38 -3.28
N ALA A 90 9.17 -2.24 -2.58
CA ALA A 90 9.90 -1.86 -1.36
C ALA A 90 10.92 -0.73 -1.60
N ALA A 91 11.42 -0.60 -2.83
CA ALA A 91 12.34 0.47 -3.25
C ALA A 91 11.74 1.89 -3.21
N HIS A 92 10.43 2.02 -2.95
CA HIS A 92 9.82 3.31 -2.63
C HIS A 92 10.43 3.92 -1.36
N PHE A 93 10.83 3.08 -0.40
CA PHE A 93 11.50 3.50 0.82
C PHE A 93 13.01 3.42 0.68
N ARG A 94 13.72 4.26 1.42
CA ARG A 94 15.19 4.33 1.44
C ARG A 94 15.74 4.10 2.85
N PRO A 95 16.93 3.48 2.97
CA PRO A 95 17.61 3.36 4.26
C PRO A 95 17.78 4.73 4.93
N GLY A 96 17.53 4.79 6.25
CA GLY A 96 17.59 6.02 7.04
C GLY A 96 16.28 6.82 7.10
N GLN A 97 15.26 6.44 6.32
CA GLN A 97 13.93 7.03 6.45
C GLN A 97 13.20 6.44 7.66
N PHE A 98 12.60 7.34 8.46
CA PHE A 98 11.62 6.96 9.47
C PHE A 98 10.27 6.71 8.80
N VAL A 99 9.59 5.64 9.22
CA VAL A 99 8.30 5.22 8.65
C VAL A 99 7.32 4.86 9.76
N ASP A 100 6.06 5.21 9.55
CA ASP A 100 4.97 4.84 10.46
C ASP A 100 4.37 3.50 10.03
N VAL A 101 4.22 2.58 10.98
CA VAL A 101 3.69 1.23 10.74
C VAL A 101 2.41 1.03 11.53
N THR A 102 1.32 0.66 10.85
CA THR A 102 0.02 0.40 11.48
C THR A 102 -0.50 -0.99 11.11
N ALA A 103 -0.86 -1.78 12.12
CA ALA A 103 -1.48 -3.08 11.98
C ALA A 103 -2.53 -3.29 13.08
N LYS A 104 -3.35 -4.34 12.96
CA LYS A 104 -4.19 -4.77 14.08
C LYS A 104 -3.28 -5.40 15.15
N THR A 105 -3.50 -5.02 16.42
CA THR A 105 -2.86 -5.62 17.60
C THR A 105 -3.46 -6.98 17.90
#